data_AF-A0A1R2BRV6-F1
#
_entry.id   AF-A0A1R2BRV6-F1
#
_cell.length_a   1.000
_cell.length_b   1.000
_cell.length_c   1.000
_cell.angle_alpha   90.00
_cell.angle_beta   90.00
_cell.angle_gamma   90.00
#
_symmetry.space_group_name_H-M   'P 1'
#
loop_
_entity.id
_entity.type
_entity.pdbx_description
1 polymer ?
#
loop_
_entity_poly.entity_id
_entity_poly.type
_entity_poly.pdbx_seq_one_letter_code
_entity_poly.pdbx_strand_id
1 'polypeptide(L)'
;MNNSILQVLLPSVIFPYFIQEHSNIPATKRGRRIACSTEILSEFLDKKKKKAPRKEYIRCSVLRKMIKLIRSATKSKIKIELHPIVIEILSLITANIEESRIMVEKNSLPFVENHENLEFKSYSDAFCKKFFSRPLAREIYKLYIEYLFIARTEDQRSKDLGIFCCDKTCNDHDCSAKWMKMKELLLKEVEEQKVFAMEKFL
;
A
#
# COMPACT_ATOMS: atom_id res chain seq x y z
N MET A 1 -58.58 -76.48 32.27
CA MET A 1 -57.93 -75.93 33.48
C MET A 1 -58.06 -74.41 33.39
N ASN A 2 -58.77 -73.82 34.34
CA ASN A 2 -59.16 -72.42 34.38
C ASN A 2 -58.10 -71.54 35.05
N ASN A 3 -57.88 -70.37 34.44
CA ASN A 3 -57.73 -69.02 34.97
C ASN A 3 -56.73 -68.64 36.09
N SER A 4 -56.24 -67.41 35.86
CA SER A 4 -55.84 -66.35 36.81
C SER A 4 -54.35 -66.24 37.14
N ILE A 5 -53.83 -65.01 36.96
CA ILE A 5 -53.19 -64.12 37.96
C ILE A 5 -52.89 -62.80 37.22
N LEU A 6 -53.73 -61.76 37.34
CA LEU A 6 -53.67 -60.61 38.26
C LEU A 6 -52.52 -59.60 38.01
N GLN A 7 -52.93 -58.41 37.58
CA GLN A 7 -52.18 -57.15 37.47
C GLN A 7 -51.92 -56.50 38.84
N VAL A 8 -50.77 -55.83 39.01
CA VAL A 8 -50.60 -54.67 39.90
C VAL A 8 -49.64 -53.65 39.23
N LEU A 9 -50.08 -52.39 39.22
CA LEU A 9 -49.43 -51.17 38.71
C LEU A 9 -48.40 -50.61 39.70
N LEU A 10 -47.32 -49.99 39.20
CA LEU A 10 -46.58 -48.91 39.89
C LEU A 10 -45.88 -47.97 38.87
N PRO A 11 -45.58 -46.69 39.24
CA PRO A 11 -45.86 -45.53 38.41
C PRO A 11 -44.64 -44.82 37.79
N SER A 12 -44.93 -44.08 36.72
CA SER A 12 -44.05 -43.21 35.94
C SER A 12 -43.48 -42.05 36.76
N VAL A 13 -42.16 -41.92 36.75
CA VAL A 13 -41.43 -40.78 37.32
C VAL A 13 -41.55 -39.58 36.39
N ILE A 14 -42.14 -38.51 36.90
CA ILE A 14 -42.20 -37.18 36.29
C ILE A 14 -40.87 -36.48 36.59
N PHE A 15 -40.09 -36.13 35.55
CA PHE A 15 -38.97 -35.20 35.68
C PHE A 15 -39.35 -33.84 35.05
N PRO A 16 -38.99 -32.72 35.70
CA PRO A 16 -39.49 -31.38 35.38
C PRO A 16 -38.92 -30.82 34.08
N TYR A 17 -39.77 -30.03 33.42
CA TYR A 17 -39.47 -29.19 32.26
C TYR A 17 -38.17 -28.38 32.45
N PHE A 18 -37.16 -28.70 31.66
CA PHE A 18 -35.99 -27.84 31.44
C PHE A 18 -36.29 -26.97 30.22
N ILE A 19 -36.57 -25.69 30.45
CA ILE A 19 -36.71 -24.69 29.40
C ILE A 19 -35.30 -24.44 28.85
N GLN A 20 -34.99 -24.96 27.67
CA GLN A 20 -33.81 -24.53 26.91
C GLN A 20 -34.07 -23.11 26.42
N GLU A 21 -33.47 -22.13 27.07
CA GLU A 21 -33.29 -20.81 26.50
C GLU A 21 -32.44 -20.95 25.23
N HIS A 22 -33.08 -20.75 24.08
CA HIS A 22 -32.39 -20.50 22.83
C HIS A 22 -31.62 -19.18 22.97
N SER A 23 -30.38 -19.27 23.45
CA SER A 23 -29.40 -18.22 23.27
C SER A 23 -29.18 -18.07 21.76
N ASN A 24 -29.81 -17.06 21.18
CA ASN A 24 -29.43 -16.54 19.87
C ASN A 24 -28.00 -16.03 20.00
N ILE A 25 -27.02 -16.90 19.75
CA ILE A 25 -25.63 -16.48 19.53
C ILE A 25 -25.68 -15.57 18.30
N PRO A 26 -25.46 -14.25 18.43
CA PRO A 26 -25.42 -13.39 17.27
C PRO A 26 -24.28 -13.89 16.39
N ALA A 27 -24.63 -14.29 15.16
CA ALA A 27 -23.65 -14.66 14.15
C ALA A 27 -22.65 -13.50 14.04
N THR A 28 -21.44 -13.70 14.56
CA THR A 28 -20.36 -12.74 14.39
C THR A 28 -20.09 -12.67 12.89
N LYS A 29 -20.55 -11.59 12.26
CA LYS A 29 -20.20 -11.29 10.87
C LYS A 29 -18.68 -11.28 10.83
N ARG A 30 -18.07 -12.33 10.25
CA ARG A 30 -16.64 -12.39 9.94
C ARG A 30 -16.36 -11.31 8.89
N GLY A 31 -16.26 -10.06 9.34
CA GLY A 31 -15.76 -8.97 8.51
C GLY A 31 -14.30 -9.23 8.22
N ARG A 32 -13.91 -9.24 6.95
CA ARG A 32 -12.49 -9.20 6.55
C ARG A 32 -11.91 -7.91 7.13
N ARG A 33 -10.86 -8.00 7.95
CA ARG A 33 -10.13 -6.81 8.43
C ARG A 33 -9.66 -6.01 7.22
N ILE A 34 -10.01 -4.73 7.17
CA ILE A 34 -9.57 -3.82 6.11
C ILE A 34 -8.05 -3.65 6.27
N ALA A 35 -7.32 -3.67 5.16
CA ALA A 35 -5.88 -3.43 5.19
C ALA A 35 -5.62 -1.95 5.50
N CYS A 36 -4.64 -1.65 6.37
CA CYS A 36 -4.25 -0.28 6.72
C CYS A 36 -3.98 0.60 5.48
N SER A 37 -3.39 0.03 4.41
CA SER A 37 -3.19 0.75 3.15
C SER A 37 -4.51 1.20 2.50
N THR A 38 -5.57 0.39 2.60
CA THR A 38 -6.88 0.71 2.05
C THR A 38 -7.54 1.84 2.83
N GLU A 39 -7.39 1.86 4.16
CA GLU A 39 -7.89 2.94 5.01
C GLU A 39 -7.24 4.27 4.63
N ILE A 40 -5.91 4.32 4.59
CA ILE A 40 -5.17 5.54 4.21
C ILE A 40 -5.55 6.00 2.80
N LEU A 41 -5.58 5.09 1.82
CA LEU A 41 -5.89 5.45 0.43
C LEU A 41 -7.34 5.90 0.24
N SER A 42 -8.27 5.48 1.10
CA SER A 42 -9.67 5.93 1.05
C SER A 42 -9.84 7.41 1.38
N GLU A 43 -8.87 8.01 2.07
CA GLU A 43 -8.83 9.44 2.39
C GLU A 43 -8.41 10.31 1.20
N PHE A 44 -8.09 9.71 0.04
CA PHE A 44 -7.64 10.39 -1.18
C PHE A 44 -8.53 10.08 -2.37
N LEU A 45 -8.51 10.97 -3.37
CA LEU A 45 -9.22 10.79 -4.63
C LEU A 45 -8.27 10.90 -5.81
N ASP A 46 -8.39 9.96 -6.75
CA ASP A 46 -7.75 10.01 -8.06
C ASP A 46 -8.36 11.13 -8.91
N LYS A 47 -7.49 11.96 -9.50
CA LYS A 47 -7.92 13.13 -10.27
C LYS A 47 -8.81 12.83 -11.47
N LYS A 48 -8.63 11.67 -12.09
CA LYS A 48 -9.40 11.25 -13.27
C LYS A 48 -10.67 10.52 -12.87
N LYS A 49 -10.60 9.68 -11.83
CA LYS A 49 -11.66 8.72 -11.52
C LYS A 49 -12.59 9.13 -10.39
N LYS A 50 -12.22 10.16 -9.60
CA LYS A 50 -12.93 10.54 -8.36
C LYS A 50 -13.19 9.35 -7.43
N LYS A 51 -12.22 8.42 -7.37
CA LYS A 51 -12.25 7.21 -6.54
C LYS A 51 -10.93 7.10 -5.79
N ALA A 52 -10.93 6.34 -4.69
CA ALA A 52 -9.71 6.04 -3.95
C ALA A 52 -8.61 5.50 -4.89
N PRO A 53 -7.40 6.08 -4.88
CA PRO A 53 -6.30 5.61 -5.71
C PRO A 53 -5.87 4.20 -5.29
N ARG A 54 -5.41 3.42 -6.25
CA ARG A 54 -4.76 2.13 -5.96
C ARG A 54 -3.35 2.35 -5.44
N LYS A 55 -2.87 1.47 -4.55
CA LYS A 55 -1.51 1.56 -3.98
C LYS A 55 -0.45 1.52 -5.08
N GLU A 56 -0.63 0.62 -6.04
CA GLU A 56 0.30 0.41 -7.17
C GLU A 56 0.40 1.67 -8.03
N TYR A 57 -0.69 2.44 -8.15
CA TYR A 57 -0.70 3.69 -8.90
C TYR A 57 0.19 4.75 -8.23
N ILE A 58 0.07 4.95 -6.92
CA ILE A 58 0.90 5.92 -6.18
C ILE A 58 2.38 5.55 -6.26
N ARG A 59 2.71 4.29 -5.96
CA ARG A 59 4.07 3.76 -6.07
C ARG A 59 4.66 4.01 -7.47
N CYS A 60 3.88 3.77 -8.52
CA CYS A 60 4.34 4.00 -9.89
C CYS A 60 4.54 5.49 -10.20
N SER A 61 3.68 6.37 -9.69
CA SER A 61 3.85 7.82 -9.84
C SER A 61 5.17 8.29 -9.21
N VAL A 62 5.48 7.83 -8.00
CA VAL A 62 6.75 8.13 -7.32
C VAL A 62 7.93 7.57 -8.12
N LEU A 63 7.90 6.26 -8.44
CA LEU A 63 8.99 5.60 -9.17
C LEU A 63 9.29 6.27 -10.50
N ARG A 64 8.29 6.67 -11.28
CA ARG A 64 8.50 7.36 -12.56
C ARG A 64 9.23 8.68 -12.39
N LYS A 65 8.89 9.47 -11.37
CA LYS A 65 9.57 10.75 -11.13
C LYS A 65 10.99 10.56 -10.64
N MET A 66 11.21 9.62 -9.73
CA MET A 66 12.55 9.25 -9.28
C MET A 66 13.42 8.74 -10.43
N ILE A 67 12.92 7.83 -11.28
CA ILE A 67 13.62 7.37 -12.49
C ILE A 67 13.93 8.55 -13.42
N LYS A 68 13.02 9.50 -13.56
CA LYS A 68 13.25 10.71 -14.35
C LYS A 68 14.38 11.57 -13.76
N LEU A 69 14.42 11.72 -12.44
CA LEU A 69 15.50 12.41 -11.73
C LEU A 69 16.85 11.73 -11.97
N ILE A 70 16.93 10.41 -11.78
CA ILE A 70 18.16 9.63 -12.03
C ILE A 70 18.61 9.78 -13.49
N ARG A 71 17.70 9.70 -14.46
CA ARG A 71 18.02 9.93 -15.89
C ARG A 71 18.53 11.34 -16.18
N SER A 72 17.96 12.35 -15.52
CA SER A 72 18.43 13.73 -15.65
C SER A 72 19.84 13.89 -15.07
N ALA A 73 20.10 13.30 -13.90
CA ALA A 73 21.42 13.33 -13.27
C ALA A 73 22.48 12.61 -14.10
N THR A 74 22.21 11.38 -14.54
CA THR A 74 23.11 10.57 -15.37
C THR A 74 23.43 11.18 -16.74
N LYS A 75 22.59 12.09 -17.25
CA LYS A 75 22.80 12.82 -18.50
C LYS A 75 23.32 14.24 -18.30
N SER A 76 23.61 14.65 -17.07
CA SER A 76 23.98 16.03 -16.71
C SER A 76 22.96 17.09 -17.18
N LYS A 77 21.66 16.72 -17.21
CA LYS A 77 20.53 17.58 -17.61
C LYS A 77 19.62 17.86 -16.42
N ILE A 78 20.18 18.41 -15.35
CA ILE A 78 19.43 18.74 -14.13
C ILE A 78 18.83 20.14 -14.29
N LYS A 79 17.50 20.21 -14.30
CA LYS A 79 16.71 21.45 -14.29
C LYS A 79 15.74 21.41 -13.12
N ILE A 80 16.28 21.31 -11.91
CA ILE A 80 15.51 21.14 -10.68
C ILE A 80 15.99 22.16 -9.67
N GLU A 81 15.06 22.70 -8.90
CA GLU A 81 15.36 23.57 -7.77
C GLU A 81 16.24 22.84 -6.75
N LEU A 82 17.35 23.46 -6.35
CA LEU A 82 18.36 22.86 -5.48
C LEU A 82 17.88 22.91 -4.03
N HIS A 83 17.11 21.91 -3.63
CA HIS A 83 16.81 21.63 -2.23
C HIS A 83 17.93 20.76 -1.60
N PRO A 84 18.29 20.91 -0.32
CA PRO A 84 19.35 20.09 0.31
C PRO A 84 19.18 18.57 0.11
N ILE A 85 17.96 18.07 0.26
CA ILE A 85 17.65 16.64 0.00
C ILE A 85 17.88 16.26 -1.47
N VAL A 86 17.60 17.15 -2.42
CA VAL A 86 17.89 16.89 -3.84
C VAL A 86 19.39 16.84 -4.08
N ILE A 87 20.17 17.71 -3.44
CA ILE A 87 21.64 17.68 -3.50
C ILE A 87 22.16 16.34 -2.97
N GLU A 88 21.61 15.85 -1.85
CA GLU A 88 21.95 14.55 -1.29
C GLU A 88 21.63 13.39 -2.25
N ILE A 89 20.44 13.39 -2.86
CA ILE A 89 20.06 12.42 -3.90
C ILE A 89 21.06 12.47 -5.07
N LEU A 90 21.42 13.66 -5.53
CA LEU A 90 22.35 13.84 -6.65
C LEU A 90 23.76 13.38 -6.30
N SER A 91 24.23 13.63 -5.07
CA SER A 91 25.49 13.12 -4.55
C SER A 91 25.51 11.60 -4.56
N LEU A 92 24.45 10.96 -4.06
CA LEU A 92 24.33 9.51 -4.02
C LEU A 92 24.29 8.89 -5.42
N ILE A 93 23.56 9.50 -6.37
CA ILE A 93 23.55 9.06 -7.78
C ILE A 93 24.94 9.21 -8.41
N THR A 94 25.62 10.32 -8.15
CA THR A 94 26.93 10.61 -8.75
C THR A 94 28.00 9.65 -8.23
N ALA A 95 27.98 9.35 -6.92
CA ALA A 95 28.86 8.35 -6.32
C ALA A 95 28.63 6.93 -6.87
N ASN A 96 27.42 6.64 -7.35
CA ASN A 96 27.01 5.32 -7.85
C ASN A 96 26.48 5.38 -9.30
N ILE A 97 27.19 6.12 -10.17
CA ILE A 97 26.67 6.51 -11.49
C ILE A 97 26.37 5.33 -12.42
N GLU A 98 27.21 4.29 -12.41
CA GLU A 98 27.05 3.12 -13.27
C GLU A 98 25.87 2.24 -12.81
N GLU A 99 25.75 1.98 -11.50
CA GLU A 99 24.59 1.27 -10.95
C GLU A 99 23.29 2.05 -11.20
N SER A 100 23.33 3.37 -11.00
CA SER A 100 22.21 4.27 -11.27
C SER A 100 21.79 4.24 -12.75
N ARG A 101 22.75 4.17 -13.67
CA ARG A 101 22.48 4.05 -15.11
C ARG A 101 21.77 2.73 -15.41
N ILE A 102 22.29 1.61 -14.93
CA ILE A 102 21.70 0.28 -15.11
C ILE A 102 20.25 0.25 -14.58
N MET A 103 19.95 0.91 -13.46
CA MET A 103 18.61 0.96 -12.88
C MET A 103 17.55 1.63 -13.77
N VAL A 104 17.95 2.54 -14.66
CA VAL A 104 17.02 3.36 -15.45
C VAL A 104 17.09 3.12 -16.96
N GLU A 105 17.97 2.23 -17.39
CA GLU A 105 18.07 1.75 -18.76
C GLU A 105 16.76 1.12 -19.23
N LYS A 106 16.46 1.30 -20.52
CA LYS A 106 15.19 0.84 -21.13
C LYS A 106 15.01 -0.67 -20.98
N ASN A 107 16.09 -1.44 -21.04
CA ASN A 107 16.07 -2.90 -20.93
C ASN A 107 15.88 -3.37 -19.47
N SER A 108 16.28 -2.54 -18.50
CA SER A 108 16.15 -2.82 -17.06
C SER A 108 14.80 -2.42 -16.49
N LEU A 109 14.10 -1.51 -17.17
CA LEU A 109 12.73 -1.17 -16.85
C LEU A 109 11.82 -2.07 -17.69
N PRO A 110 11.08 -3.01 -17.07
CA PRO A 110 9.96 -3.63 -17.73
C PRO A 110 8.92 -2.53 -17.90
N PHE A 111 9.02 -1.84 -19.04
CA PHE A 111 7.83 -1.51 -19.79
C PHE A 111 7.29 -2.82 -20.40
N VAL A 112 7.12 -3.85 -19.58
CA VAL A 112 6.04 -4.79 -19.85
C VAL A 112 4.85 -3.94 -19.49
N GLU A 113 4.31 -3.30 -20.53
CA GLU A 113 2.99 -2.72 -20.50
C GLU A 113 2.14 -3.72 -19.72
N ASN A 114 1.67 -3.33 -18.54
CA ASN A 114 0.86 -4.24 -17.75
C ASN A 114 -0.42 -4.43 -18.57
N HIS A 115 -0.46 -5.47 -19.42
CA HIS A 115 -1.55 -5.70 -20.35
C HIS A 115 -2.87 -5.94 -19.59
N GLU A 116 -2.78 -6.27 -18.29
CA GLU A 116 -3.91 -6.39 -17.38
C GLU A 116 -4.36 -5.03 -16.79
N ASN A 117 -3.53 -3.99 -16.86
CA ASN A 117 -3.78 -2.69 -16.23
C ASN A 117 -3.37 -1.50 -17.10
N LEU A 118 -3.71 -1.58 -18.40
CA LEU A 118 -3.45 -0.56 -19.44
C LEU A 118 -3.85 0.86 -18.99
N GLU A 119 -4.91 0.94 -18.17
CA GLU A 119 -5.50 2.20 -17.73
C GLU A 119 -4.60 2.98 -16.76
N PHE A 120 -3.86 2.30 -15.88
CA PHE A 120 -3.03 2.94 -14.85
C PHE A 120 -1.54 2.98 -15.21
N LYS A 121 -1.14 2.22 -16.23
CA LYS A 121 0.26 2.10 -16.71
C LYS A 121 1.23 1.73 -15.57
N SER A 122 0.78 1.02 -14.55
CA SER A 122 1.59 0.71 -13.37
C SER A 122 2.63 -0.36 -13.68
N TYR A 123 3.80 -0.29 -13.04
CA TYR A 123 4.75 -1.38 -13.03
C TYR A 123 4.18 -2.60 -12.29
N SER A 124 4.58 -3.81 -12.70
CA SER A 124 4.19 -5.04 -12.01
C SER A 124 4.85 -5.14 -10.63
N ASP A 125 4.25 -5.93 -9.73
CA ASP A 125 4.85 -6.19 -8.42
C ASP A 125 6.18 -6.94 -8.54
N ALA A 126 6.31 -7.83 -9.53
CA ALA A 126 7.58 -8.51 -9.83
C ALA A 126 8.70 -7.51 -10.17
N PHE A 127 8.38 -6.47 -10.95
CA PHE A 127 9.33 -5.38 -11.17
C PHE A 127 9.65 -4.63 -9.90
N CYS A 128 8.64 -4.21 -9.14
CA CYS A 128 8.86 -3.41 -7.93
C CYS A 128 9.75 -4.16 -6.94
N LYS A 129 9.52 -5.47 -6.75
CA LYS A 129 10.37 -6.37 -5.96
C LYS A 129 11.82 -6.38 -6.46
N LYS A 130 12.02 -6.61 -7.76
CA LYS A 130 13.37 -6.62 -8.38
C LYS A 130 14.03 -5.24 -8.35
N PHE A 131 13.27 -4.16 -8.44
CA PHE A 131 13.78 -2.80 -8.39
C PHE A 131 14.27 -2.48 -6.98
N PHE A 132 13.42 -2.72 -5.98
CA PHE A 132 13.72 -2.47 -4.56
C PHE A 132 14.60 -3.52 -3.91
N SER A 133 14.97 -4.61 -4.57
CA SER A 133 16.02 -5.52 -4.07
C SER A 133 17.39 -4.83 -4.03
N ARG A 134 17.61 -3.79 -4.85
CA ARG A 134 18.85 -3.00 -4.87
C ARG A 134 18.90 -2.01 -3.69
N PRO A 135 19.97 -2.02 -2.86
CA PRO A 135 20.12 -1.07 -1.76
C PRO A 135 20.05 0.39 -2.21
N LEU A 136 20.79 0.75 -3.26
CA LEU A 136 20.83 2.10 -3.81
C LEU A 136 19.43 2.59 -4.23
N ALA A 137 18.63 1.72 -4.84
CA ALA A 137 17.26 2.04 -5.24
C ALA A 137 16.36 2.38 -4.05
N ARG A 138 16.51 1.65 -2.93
CA ARG A 138 15.74 1.93 -1.71
C ARG A 138 16.18 3.24 -1.08
N GLU A 139 17.46 3.52 -1.04
CA GLU A 139 18.01 4.74 -0.44
C GLU A 139 17.59 5.99 -1.20
N ILE A 140 17.75 6.00 -2.53
CA ILE A 140 17.28 7.09 -3.39
C ILE A 140 15.76 7.26 -3.23
N TYR A 141 15.00 6.17 -3.15
CA TYR A 141 13.55 6.25 -2.98
C TYR A 141 13.17 6.89 -1.65
N LYS A 142 13.81 6.51 -0.55
CA LYS A 142 13.55 7.11 0.78
C LYS A 142 13.83 8.60 0.77
N LEU A 143 14.99 9.02 0.26
CA LEU A 143 15.33 10.44 0.12
C LEU A 143 14.34 11.18 -0.79
N TYR A 144 13.90 10.55 -1.87
CA TYR A 144 12.92 11.14 -2.77
C TYR A 144 11.55 11.32 -2.11
N ILE A 145 11.11 10.37 -1.27
CA ILE A 145 9.92 10.52 -0.44
C ILE A 145 10.10 11.65 0.57
N GLU A 146 11.24 11.74 1.26
CA GLU A 146 11.53 12.86 2.17
C GLU A 146 11.44 14.21 1.45
N TYR A 147 12.07 14.33 0.29
CA TYR A 147 11.95 15.53 -0.55
C TYR A 147 10.49 15.84 -0.92
N LEU A 148 9.73 14.82 -1.36
CA LEU A 148 8.32 14.99 -1.75
C LEU A 148 7.47 15.48 -0.58
N PHE A 149 7.78 15.13 0.66
CA PHE A 149 6.95 15.48 1.81
C PHE A 149 7.45 16.69 2.61
N ILE A 150 8.74 17.03 2.54
CA ILE A 150 9.32 18.20 3.22
C ILE A 150 9.31 19.43 2.31
N ALA A 151 9.77 19.27 1.06
CA ALA A 151 10.02 20.41 0.19
C ALA A 151 8.80 20.82 -0.65
N ARG A 152 7.79 19.95 -0.76
CA ARG A 152 6.62 20.18 -1.63
C ARG A 152 5.39 20.50 -0.80
N THR A 153 4.66 21.52 -1.21
CA THR A 153 3.35 21.84 -0.64
C THR A 153 2.32 20.74 -0.99
N GLU A 154 1.19 20.71 -0.29
CA GLU A 154 0.10 19.75 -0.56
C GLU A 154 -0.42 19.81 -1.99
N ASP A 155 -0.53 21.00 -2.57
CA ASP A 155 -0.92 21.20 -3.96
C ASP A 155 0.12 20.64 -4.93
N GLN A 156 1.40 20.83 -4.62
CA GLN A 156 2.49 20.31 -5.43
C GLN A 156 2.53 18.78 -5.36
N ARG A 157 2.37 18.19 -4.17
CA ARG A 157 2.23 16.74 -3.96
C ARG A 157 1.03 16.18 -4.72
N SER A 158 -0.10 16.87 -4.67
CA SER A 158 -1.32 16.48 -5.38
C SER A 158 -1.10 16.44 -6.89
N LYS A 159 -0.46 17.48 -7.44
CA LYS A 159 -0.07 17.53 -8.87
C LYS A 159 0.94 16.45 -9.22
N ASP A 160 1.88 16.17 -8.33
CA ASP A 160 2.94 15.20 -8.57
C ASP A 160 2.40 13.77 -8.59
N LEU A 161 1.55 13.41 -7.64
CA LEU A 161 1.02 12.06 -7.48
C LEU A 161 -0.27 11.83 -8.27
N GLY A 162 -0.92 12.91 -8.74
CA GLY A 162 -2.18 12.84 -9.47
C GLY A 162 -3.38 12.48 -8.60
N ILE A 163 -3.30 12.80 -7.30
CA ILE A 163 -4.34 12.55 -6.30
C ILE A 163 -4.58 13.82 -5.48
N PHE A 164 -5.68 13.89 -4.75
CA PHE A 164 -5.94 14.96 -3.79
C PHE A 164 -6.61 14.43 -2.53
N CYS A 165 -6.31 15.05 -1.38
CA CYS A 165 -6.87 14.70 -0.06
C CYS A 165 -8.26 15.28 0.19
N CYS A 166 -8.59 16.40 -0.47
CA CYS A 166 -9.83 17.15 -0.27
C CYS A 166 -10.40 17.58 -1.63
N ASP A 167 -11.72 17.49 -1.80
CA ASP A 167 -12.38 18.25 -2.85
C ASP A 167 -12.38 19.73 -2.46
N LYS A 168 -12.21 20.65 -3.42
CA LYS A 168 -12.04 22.09 -3.16
C LYS A 168 -13.21 22.73 -2.40
N THR A 169 -14.32 22.00 -2.30
CA THR A 169 -15.56 22.40 -1.64
C THR A 169 -15.66 21.93 -0.19
N CYS A 170 -14.72 21.10 0.30
CA CYS A 170 -14.76 20.54 1.64
C CYS A 170 -13.60 21.10 2.47
N ASN A 171 -13.93 21.84 3.54
CA ASN A 171 -13.00 22.29 4.58
C ASN A 171 -12.60 21.10 5.46
N ASP A 172 -11.97 20.09 4.88
CA ASP A 172 -11.41 19.00 5.64
C ASP A 172 -10.08 19.48 6.23
N HIS A 173 -10.09 19.71 7.54
CA HIS A 173 -9.07 20.46 8.27
C HIS A 173 -7.77 19.67 8.53
N ASP A 174 -7.65 18.43 8.05
CA ASP A 174 -6.52 17.56 8.41
C ASP A 174 -5.71 17.01 7.21
N CYS A 175 -5.68 17.73 6.08
CA CYS A 175 -4.95 17.25 4.89
C CYS A 175 -3.46 16.92 5.19
N SER A 176 -2.81 17.69 6.07
CA SER A 176 -1.42 17.47 6.45
C SER A 176 -1.21 16.10 7.10
N ALA A 177 -2.03 15.70 8.08
CA ALA A 177 -1.87 14.39 8.72
C ALA A 177 -2.18 13.24 7.75
N LYS A 178 -3.17 13.40 6.86
CA LYS A 178 -3.44 12.41 5.80
C LYS A 178 -2.21 12.19 4.91
N TRP A 179 -1.55 13.28 4.51
CA TRP A 179 -0.30 13.20 3.75
C TRP A 179 0.81 12.53 4.56
N MET A 180 0.92 12.79 5.86
CA MET A 180 1.91 12.10 6.70
C MET A 180 1.66 10.59 6.79
N LYS A 181 0.41 10.15 6.92
CA LYS A 181 0.06 8.72 6.83
C LYS A 181 0.44 8.13 5.46
N MET A 182 0.24 8.87 4.36
CA MET A 182 0.67 8.45 3.03
C MET A 182 2.20 8.32 2.94
N LYS A 183 2.96 9.24 3.54
CA LYS A 183 4.43 9.16 3.61
C LYS A 183 4.86 7.88 4.31
N GLU A 184 4.30 7.59 5.48
CA GLU A 184 4.59 6.38 6.25
C GLU A 184 4.25 5.10 5.47
N LEU A 185 3.11 5.08 4.79
CA LEU A 185 2.71 3.97 3.93
C LEU A 185 3.74 3.69 2.84
N LEU A 186 4.22 4.74 2.16
CA LEU A 186 5.21 4.62 1.08
C LEU A 186 6.59 4.18 1.57
N LEU A 187 7.01 4.62 2.76
CA LEU A 187 8.27 4.21 3.37
C LEU A 187 8.21 2.76 3.84
N LYS A 188 7.13 2.37 4.52
CA LYS A 188 6.92 1.00 5.02
C LYS A 188 6.96 -0.03 3.91
N GLU A 189 6.37 0.26 2.75
CA GLU A 189 6.38 -0.64 1.60
C GLU A 189 7.80 -1.00 1.16
N VAL A 190 8.75 -0.06 1.24
CA VAL A 190 10.16 -0.29 0.86
C VAL A 190 10.92 -1.08 1.92
N GLU A 191 10.62 -0.88 3.21
CA GLU A 191 11.24 -1.67 4.28
C GLU A 191 10.78 -3.13 4.26
N GLU A 192 9.50 -3.38 3.97
CA GLU A 192 8.98 -4.75 3.84
C GLU A 192 9.67 -5.51 2.69
N GLN A 193 10.05 -4.82 1.60
CA GLN A 193 10.84 -5.45 0.52
C GLN A 193 12.27 -5.82 0.92
N LYS A 194 12.81 -5.23 2.00
CA LYS A 194 14.16 -5.55 2.51
C LYS A 194 14.19 -6.95 3.13
N VAL A 195 13.11 -7.33 3.84
CA VAL A 195 13.01 -8.60 4.56
C VAL A 195 12.96 -9.79 3.60
N PHE A 196 12.13 -9.71 2.55
CA PHE A 196 12.03 -10.76 1.53
C PHE A 196 13.31 -10.97 0.71
N ALA A 197 14.16 -9.95 0.61
CA ALA A 197 15.44 -10.07 -0.07
C ALA A 197 16.45 -10.86 0.76
N MET A 198 16.36 -10.84 2.10
CA MET A 198 17.28 -11.55 2.99
C MET A 198 16.88 -13.02 3.19
N GLU A 199 15.58 -13.33 3.23
CA GLU A 199 15.07 -14.70 3.40
C GLU A 199 15.37 -15.65 2.23
N LYS A 200 15.78 -15.13 1.06
CA LYS A 200 16.19 -15.96 -0.09
C LYS A 200 17.66 -16.39 -0.07
N PHE A 201 18.44 -15.90 0.89
CA PHE A 201 19.86 -16.23 1.04
C PHE A 201 20.16 -17.01 2.33
N LEU A 202 19.11 -17.48 3.01
CA LEU A 202 19.16 -18.46 4.10
C LEU A 202 18.55 -19.77 3.62
#